data_AF-H1BD09-F1
#
_entry.id   AF-H1BD09-F1
#
_cell.length_a   1.000
_cell.length_b   1.000
_cell.length_c   1.000
_cell.angle_alpha   90.00
_cell.angle_beta   90.00
_cell.angle_gamma   90.00
#
_symmetry.space_group_name_H-M   'P 1'
#
loop_
_entity.id
_entity.type
_entity.pdbx_description
1 polymer ?
#
loop_
_entity_poly.entity_id
_entity_poly.type
_entity_poly.pdbx_seq_one_letter_code
_entity_poly.pdbx_strand_id
1 'polypeptide(L)'
;MFNNIRSKLTYSEVSIMELYIFCSDDRKARSVMSNQSIDCVSALASFYLAKNYLHMSKEYAQVFFDSWMALHRNQKCFQIYSESGYQLERVPGQDIFDMLYENKLDLQKDGFFKRK
;
A
#
# COMPACT_ATOMS: atom_id res chain seq x y z
N MET A 1 14.63 13.11 -24.31
CA MET A 1 15.53 11.97 -24.07
C MET A 1 16.04 12.09 -22.64
N PHE A 2 15.31 11.51 -21.67
CA PHE A 2 15.80 11.47 -20.29
C PHE A 2 16.45 10.11 -20.08
N ASN A 3 17.78 10.16 -19.98
CA ASN A 3 18.63 9.00 -19.78
C ASN A 3 18.31 8.35 -18.44
N ASN A 4 17.88 7.10 -18.55
CA ASN A 4 18.17 5.96 -17.69
C ASN A 4 19.22 6.27 -16.58
N ILE A 5 18.76 6.61 -15.37
CA ILE A 5 19.57 6.51 -14.16
C ILE A 5 19.25 5.15 -13.51
N ARG A 6 19.55 4.07 -14.23
CA ARG A 6 20.04 2.85 -13.58
C ARG A 6 21.50 3.11 -13.27
N SER A 7 21.75 3.84 -12.18
CA SER A 7 23.08 3.85 -11.58
C SER A 7 23.40 2.42 -11.15
N LYS A 8 24.36 1.83 -11.86
CA LYS A 8 25.07 0.62 -11.46
C LYS A 8 25.59 0.81 -10.04
N LEU A 9 24.91 0.24 -9.06
CA LEU A 9 25.51 -0.09 -7.77
C LEU A 9 25.78 -1.58 -7.79
N THR A 10 26.97 -1.93 -8.27
CA THR A 10 27.59 -3.23 -8.00
C THR A 10 27.98 -3.26 -6.53
N TYR A 11 27.15 -3.86 -5.68
CA TYR A 11 27.53 -4.30 -4.35
C TYR A 11 27.11 -5.76 -4.19
N SER A 12 28.11 -6.56 -3.82
CA SER A 12 28.07 -7.98 -3.52
C SER A 12 26.95 -8.37 -2.55
N GLU A 13 26.14 -9.37 -2.93
CA GLU A 13 25.23 -10.18 -2.10
C GLU A 13 24.50 -9.47 -0.94
N VAL A 14 23.97 -8.27 -1.17
CA VAL A 14 22.89 -7.72 -0.34
C VAL A 14 21.62 -7.94 -1.13
N SER A 15 20.76 -8.86 -0.65
CA SER A 15 19.38 -9.01 -1.12
C SER A 15 18.80 -7.62 -1.30
N ILE A 16 18.42 -7.26 -2.53
CA ILE A 16 17.96 -5.93 -2.90
C ILE A 16 16.89 -5.51 -1.88
N MET A 17 17.23 -4.56 -1.01
CA MET A 17 16.31 -4.06 -0.02
C MET A 17 15.25 -3.29 -0.82
N GLU A 18 14.05 -3.88 -0.97
CA GLU A 18 12.95 -3.20 -1.64
C GLU A 18 12.62 -1.92 -0.85
N LEU A 19 12.98 -0.77 -1.41
CA LEU A 19 12.71 0.52 -0.81
C LEU A 19 11.28 0.92 -1.12
N TYR A 20 10.42 0.88 -0.10
CA TYR A 20 9.04 1.35 -0.21
C TYR A 20 8.93 2.80 0.24
N ILE A 21 8.46 3.68 -0.66
CA ILE A 21 8.28 5.10 -0.38
C ILE A 21 6.81 5.35 -0.01
N PHE A 22 6.57 5.88 1.20
CA PHE A 22 5.25 6.33 1.62
C PHE A 22 5.01 7.75 1.13
N CYS A 23 3.98 7.95 0.30
CA CYS A 23 3.69 9.28 -0.27
C CYS A 23 2.42 9.93 0.30
N SER A 24 1.30 9.21 0.33
CA SER A 24 0.02 9.69 0.89
C SER A 24 -1.02 8.57 0.80
N ASP A 25 -2.05 8.58 1.65
CA ASP A 25 -3.26 7.78 1.45
C ASP A 25 -4.23 8.40 0.43
N ASP A 26 -4.02 9.65 0.04
CA ASP A 26 -4.79 10.31 -1.01
C ASP A 26 -4.45 9.77 -2.42
N ARG A 27 -5.49 9.41 -3.17
CA ARG A 27 -5.38 8.88 -4.53
C ARG A 27 -4.70 9.83 -5.50
N LYS A 28 -5.11 11.10 -5.48
CA LYS A 28 -4.65 12.09 -6.46
C LYS A 28 -3.18 12.38 -6.20
N ALA A 29 -2.79 12.54 -4.94
CA ALA A 29 -1.40 12.70 -4.53
C ALA A 29 -0.51 11.54 -5.04
N ARG A 30 -0.95 10.29 -4.86
CA ARG A 30 -0.19 9.13 -5.37
C ARG A 30 -0.18 9.01 -6.89
N SER A 31 -1.27 9.34 -7.57
CA SER A 31 -1.35 9.24 -9.03
C SER A 31 -0.31 10.14 -9.73
N VAL A 32 0.00 11.30 -9.14
CA VAL A 32 1.07 12.19 -9.64
C VAL A 32 2.44 11.54 -9.54
N MET A 33 2.72 10.84 -8.44
CA MET A 33 3.99 10.14 -8.21
C MET A 33 4.14 8.92 -9.12
N SER A 34 3.07 8.14 -9.29
CA SER A 34 3.04 7.00 -10.21
C SER A 34 3.31 7.42 -11.66
N ASN A 35 2.75 8.55 -12.10
CA ASN A 35 3.04 9.13 -13.42
C ASN A 35 4.51 9.54 -13.59
N GLN A 36 5.23 9.79 -12.49
CA GLN A 36 6.65 10.09 -12.49
C GLN A 36 7.52 8.83 -12.34
N SER A 37 6.94 7.63 -12.46
CA SER A 37 7.62 6.33 -12.29
C SER A 37 8.25 6.17 -10.90
N ILE A 38 7.67 6.79 -9.88
CA ILE A 38 8.04 6.59 -8.49
C ILE A 38 7.05 5.59 -7.89
N ASP A 39 7.54 4.41 -7.53
CA ASP A 39 6.76 3.36 -6.88
C ASP A 39 6.51 3.75 -5.42
N CYS A 40 5.36 4.40 -5.19
CA CYS A 40 4.93 4.81 -3.86
C CYS A 40 3.71 4.04 -3.38
N VAL A 41 3.67 3.77 -2.08
CA VAL A 41 2.59 3.03 -1.43
C VAL A 41 1.79 3.93 -0.48
N SER A 42 0.54 3.57 -0.27
CA SER A 42 -0.31 4.15 0.77
C SER A 42 0.18 3.72 2.16
N ALA A 43 -0.16 4.47 3.20
CA ALA A 43 0.11 4.01 4.58
C ALA A 43 -0.68 2.72 4.84
N LEU A 44 -1.89 2.59 4.27
CA LEU A 44 -2.64 1.34 4.33
C LEU A 44 -1.86 0.15 3.71
N ALA A 45 -1.15 0.37 2.62
CA ALA A 45 -0.32 -0.66 2.00
C ALA A 45 0.89 -1.07 2.84
N SER A 46 1.32 -0.26 3.82
CA SER A 46 2.34 -0.69 4.80
C SER A 46 1.93 -1.95 5.55
N PHE A 47 0.64 -2.10 5.88
CA PHE A 47 0.13 -3.27 6.60
C PHE A 47 0.13 -4.52 5.72
N TYR A 48 -0.12 -4.37 4.41
CA TYR A 48 0.04 -5.46 3.44
C TYR A 48 1.51 -5.91 3.36
N LEU A 49 2.44 -4.95 3.30
CA LEU A 49 3.87 -5.26 3.21
C LEU A 49 4.37 -5.91 4.51
N ALA A 50 3.99 -5.36 5.67
CA ALA A 50 4.35 -5.91 6.97
C ALA A 50 3.82 -7.34 7.14
N LYS A 51 2.60 -7.62 6.69
CA LYS A 51 2.04 -8.98 6.67
C LYS A 51 2.86 -9.92 5.77
N ASN A 52 3.08 -9.56 4.51
CA ASN A 52 3.62 -10.49 3.51
C ASN A 52 5.14 -10.67 3.61
N TYR A 53 5.88 -9.62 3.98
CA TYR A 53 7.34 -9.63 3.99
C TYR A 53 7.95 -9.71 5.40
N LEU A 54 7.25 -9.17 6.41
CA LEU A 54 7.71 -9.23 7.81
C LEU A 54 6.95 -10.27 8.63
N HIS A 55 6.00 -10.97 8.03
CA HIS A 55 5.16 -11.97 8.69
C HIS A 55 4.48 -11.45 9.97
N MET A 56 4.15 -10.16 9.98
CA MET A 56 3.49 -9.52 11.11
C MET A 56 2.12 -10.16 11.34
N SER A 57 1.82 -10.55 12.59
CA SER A 57 0.51 -11.12 12.92
C SER A 57 -0.58 -10.05 12.92
N LYS A 58 -1.83 -10.49 12.71
CA LYS A 58 -2.99 -9.59 12.72
C LYS A 58 -3.13 -8.87 14.06
N GLU A 59 -2.97 -9.61 15.16
CA GLU A 59 -3.15 -9.12 16.52
C GLU A 59 -2.11 -8.04 16.85
N TYR A 60 -0.86 -8.24 16.43
CA TYR A 60 0.20 -7.27 16.63
C TYR A 60 0.01 -6.02 15.76
N ALA A 61 -0.36 -6.22 14.48
CA ALA A 61 -0.61 -5.12 13.56
C ALA A 61 -1.83 -4.27 13.94
N GLN A 62 -2.85 -4.86 14.58
CA GLN A 62 -4.08 -4.17 14.98
C GLN A 62 -3.77 -2.97 15.90
N VAL A 63 -2.79 -3.10 16.81
CA VAL A 63 -2.39 -2.00 17.72
C VAL A 63 -1.91 -0.77 16.93
N PHE A 64 -1.14 -0.99 15.87
CA PHE A 64 -0.67 0.09 15.00
C PHE A 64 -1.77 0.62 14.08
N PHE A 65 -2.63 -0.28 13.59
CA PHE A 65 -3.77 0.08 12.76
C PHE A 65 -4.76 0.96 13.50
N ASP A 66 -5.12 0.60 14.75
CA ASP A 66 -6.01 1.38 15.61
C ASP A 66 -5.43 2.78 15.88
N SER A 67 -4.13 2.83 16.18
CA SER A 67 -3.41 4.10 16.39
C SER A 67 -3.43 4.97 15.14
N TRP A 68 -3.22 4.37 13.96
CA TRP A 68 -3.28 5.06 12.67
C TRP A 68 -4.70 5.52 12.33
N MET A 69 -5.72 4.70 12.57
CA MET A 69 -7.13 5.05 12.39
C MET A 69 -7.58 6.17 13.33
N ALA A 70 -7.05 6.23 14.56
CA ALA A 70 -7.35 7.30 15.51
C ALA A 70 -6.86 8.68 15.03
N LEU A 71 -5.82 8.73 14.19
CA LEU A 71 -5.37 9.97 13.54
C LEU A 71 -6.36 10.46 12.46
N HIS A 72 -7.18 9.56 11.91
CA HIS A 72 -8.16 9.85 10.88
C HIS A 72 -9.51 10.25 11.49
N ARG A 73 -9.60 11.48 12.03
CA ARG A 73 -10.80 11.97 12.74
C ARG A 73 -12.12 11.84 11.94
N ASN A 74 -12.07 11.99 10.61
CA ASN A 74 -13.26 12.01 9.75
C ASN A 74 -13.27 10.92 8.67
N GLN A 75 -12.15 10.24 8.41
CA GLN A 75 -12.06 9.24 7.35
C GLN A 75 -12.27 7.85 7.94
N LYS A 76 -13.49 7.33 7.77
CA LYS A 76 -13.87 5.99 8.25
C LYS A 76 -13.85 4.91 7.16
N CYS A 77 -13.75 5.32 5.90
CA CYS A 77 -13.77 4.41 4.76
C CYS A 77 -12.66 4.78 3.79
N PHE A 78 -12.16 3.76 3.08
CA PHE A 78 -11.14 3.88 2.03
C PHE A 78 -11.70 3.34 0.73
N GLN A 79 -11.09 3.75 -0.39
CA GLN A 79 -11.50 3.30 -1.71
C GLN A 79 -10.58 2.20 -2.20
N ILE A 80 -11.16 1.11 -2.69
CA ILE A 80 -10.45 0.01 -3.37
C ILE A 80 -11.13 -0.29 -4.70
N TYR A 81 -10.41 -0.90 -5.64
CA TYR A 81 -11.01 -1.42 -6.85
C TYR A 81 -11.85 -2.66 -6.54
N SER A 82 -13.04 -2.76 -7.14
CA SER A 82 -13.84 -3.97 -7.11
C SER A 82 -13.13 -5.13 -7.84
N GLU A 83 -13.67 -6.33 -7.73
CA GLU A 83 -13.16 -7.53 -8.41
C GLU A 83 -13.02 -7.35 -9.93
N SER A 84 -13.95 -6.60 -10.55
CA SER A 84 -13.90 -6.28 -11.97
C SER A 84 -12.79 -5.28 -12.32
N GLY A 85 -12.27 -4.52 -11.35
CA GLY A 85 -11.21 -3.52 -11.54
C GLY A 85 -11.68 -2.19 -12.14
N TYR A 86 -12.94 -2.11 -12.60
CA TYR A 86 -13.46 -0.92 -13.28
C TYR A 86 -14.10 0.10 -12.33
N GLN A 87 -14.51 -0.34 -11.13
CA GLN A 87 -15.25 0.48 -10.18
C GLN A 87 -14.49 0.61 -8.87
N LEU A 88 -14.63 1.77 -8.22
CA LEU A 88 -14.14 1.98 -6.87
C LEU A 88 -15.26 1.76 -5.87
N GLU A 89 -15.01 0.93 -4.88
CA GLU A 89 -15.90 0.69 -3.74
C GLU A 89 -15.36 1.36 -2.49
N ARG A 90 -16.26 1.87 -1.64
CA ARG A 90 -15.91 2.40 -0.31
C ARG A 90 -16.04 1.29 0.70
N VAL A 91 -14.97 1.01 1.42
CA VAL A 91 -14.93 -0.04 2.43
C VAL A 91 -14.50 0.57 3.78
N PRO A 92 -15.16 0.23 4.90
CA PRO A 92 -14.73 0.64 6.23
C PRO A 92 -13.28 0.27 6.52
N GLY A 93 -12.60 1.08 7.34
CA GLY A 93 -11.19 0.86 7.66
C GLY A 93 -10.92 -0.54 8.25
N GLN A 94 -11.72 -0.93 9.26
CA GLN A 94 -11.56 -2.25 9.90
C GLN A 94 -11.81 -3.39 8.90
N ASP A 95 -12.86 -3.30 8.08
CA ASP A 95 -13.16 -4.32 7.07
C ASP A 95 -12.01 -4.49 6.07
N ILE A 96 -11.37 -3.39 5.64
CA ILE A 96 -10.17 -3.45 4.79
C ILE A 96 -9.03 -4.14 5.51
N PHE A 97 -8.80 -3.83 6.79
CA PHE A 97 -7.74 -4.46 7.57
C PHE A 97 -7.98 -5.97 7.70
N ASP A 98 -9.21 -6.38 7.97
CA ASP A 98 -9.59 -7.79 8.02
C ASP A 98 -9.36 -8.47 6.67
N MET A 99 -9.82 -7.85 5.58
CA MET A 99 -9.59 -8.34 4.22
C MET A 99 -8.12 -8.47 3.85
N LEU A 100 -7.25 -7.54 4.29
CA LEU A 100 -5.80 -7.63 4.11
C LEU A 100 -5.27 -8.92 4.74
N TYR A 101 -5.66 -9.20 5.98
CA TYR A 101 -5.19 -10.39 6.72
C TYR A 101 -5.82 -11.69 6.23
N GLU A 102 -7.03 -11.64 5.69
CA GLU A 102 -7.72 -12.78 5.06
C GLU A 102 -7.27 -13.06 3.62
N ASN A 103 -6.26 -12.34 3.12
CA ASN A 103 -5.73 -12.46 1.74
C ASN A 103 -6.75 -12.13 0.63
N LYS A 104 -7.76 -11.30 0.92
CA LYS A 104 -8.85 -10.93 -0.03
C LYS A 104 -8.53 -9.72 -0.92
N LEU A 105 -7.32 -9.17 -0.82
CA LEU A 105 -6.89 -7.98 -1.55
C LEU A 105 -5.57 -8.21 -2.28
N ASP A 106 -5.43 -7.60 -3.45
CA ASP A 106 -4.18 -7.50 -4.21
C ASP A 106 -3.71 -6.05 -4.28
N LEU A 107 -2.44 -5.82 -3.93
CA LEU A 107 -1.79 -4.53 -4.12
C LEU A 107 -1.47 -4.32 -5.60
N GLN A 108 -2.03 -3.26 -6.17
CA GLN A 108 -1.84 -2.87 -7.56
C GLN A 108 -0.61 -1.96 -7.70
N LYS A 109 -0.11 -1.83 -8.93
CA LYS A 109 1.07 -0.98 -9.25
C LYS A 109 0.86 0.51 -8.95
N ASP A 110 -0.37 0.98 -8.94
CA ASP A 110 -0.73 2.35 -8.56
C ASP A 110 -0.83 2.55 -7.03
N GLY A 111 -0.47 1.53 -6.25
CA GLY A 111 -0.51 1.54 -4.79
C GLY A 111 -1.91 1.42 -4.19
N PHE A 112 -2.91 1.06 -5.00
CA PHE A 112 -4.27 0.75 -4.54
C PHE A 112 -4.48 -0.74 -4.31
N PHE A 113 -5.52 -1.06 -3.55
CA PHE A 113 -6.00 -2.43 -3.45
C PHE A 113 -7.07 -2.72 -4.49
N LYS A 114 -7.04 -3.94 -4.98
CA LYS A 114 -8.13 -4.56 -5.73
C LYS A 114 -8.68 -5.72 -4.92
N ARG A 115 -10.00 -5.85 -4.84
CA ARG A 115 -10.65 -7.06 -4.32
C ARG A 115 -10.32 -8.25 -5.23
N LYS A 116 -9.96 -9.37 -4.60
CA LYS A 116 -9.77 -10.65 -5.29
C LYS A 116 -11.09 -11.34 -5.55
#